data_AF-A0A1G3M797-F1
#
_entry.id   AF-A0A1G3M797-F1
#
_cell.length_a   1.000
_cell.length_b   1.000
_cell.length_c   1.000
_cell.angle_alpha   90.00
_cell.angle_beta   90.00
_cell.angle_gamma   90.00
#
_symmetry.space_group_name_H-M   'P 1'
#
loop_
_entity.id
_entity.type
_entity.pdbx_description
1 polymer ?
#
loop_
_entity_poly.entity_id
_entity_poly.type
_entity_poly.pdbx_seq_one_letter_code
_entity_poly.pdbx_strand_id
1 'polypeptide(L)'
;MATKIPYADVVWNPVTGCTKVSQGCKHCYAERIANRKLPKGGFSSRPFTEVRAHPERLFIPLHWRKPRVVFVNSMGDLFHEDVPDGFIDRVFVVMAASPQHTFLVFSKRGERRQSYCSTPFRPTTIAALCNFELALQASHPDSPRLLGKYKRQGFVPWPLPNVVQIVSVEDQETLDERVPILRQTPAAMRGVSLEPQIGDVGAPNLDGISWLVQGCESGPQKRLWDWGWARSVRDQCVAARVPYYFKQATVNGKVVLLPELDGKTWEQTPWWRP
;
A
#
# COMPACT_ATOMS: atom_id res chain seq x y z
N MET A 1 -2.06 14.06 9.47
CA MET A 1 -1.61 15.09 8.50
C MET A 1 -1.89 14.58 7.10
N ALA A 2 -2.29 15.45 6.17
CA ALA A 2 -2.51 15.05 4.78
C ALA A 2 -1.18 14.57 4.16
N THR A 3 -1.24 13.53 3.33
CA THR A 3 -0.05 12.99 2.64
C THR A 3 0.23 13.74 1.33
N LYS A 4 1.46 13.61 0.82
CA LYS A 4 1.85 14.07 -0.53
C LYS A 4 1.60 13.02 -1.61
N ILE A 5 1.05 11.86 -1.25
CA ILE A 5 0.68 10.78 -2.17
C ILE A 5 -0.73 11.09 -2.69
N PRO A 6 -0.91 11.43 -3.98
CA PRO A 6 -2.13 12.10 -4.46
C PRO A 6 -3.40 11.23 -4.40
N TYR A 7 -3.26 9.90 -4.45
CA TYR A 7 -4.38 8.96 -4.35
C TYR A 7 -4.73 8.54 -2.91
N ALA A 8 -4.08 9.10 -1.89
CA ALA A 8 -4.33 8.78 -0.49
C ALA A 8 -4.58 10.05 0.35
N ASP A 9 -5.42 9.95 1.37
CA ASP A 9 -5.68 11.05 2.31
C ASP A 9 -4.60 11.14 3.38
N VAL A 10 -4.15 9.98 3.86
CA VAL A 10 -3.20 9.86 4.98
C VAL A 10 -2.28 8.65 4.78
N VAL A 11 -1.16 8.67 5.50
CA VAL A 11 -0.30 7.50 5.66
C VAL A 11 -0.40 6.97 7.08
N TRP A 12 -0.41 5.65 7.20
CA TRP A 12 -0.26 4.92 8.45
C TRP A 12 0.98 4.01 8.37
N ASN A 13 2.01 4.26 9.20
CA ASN A 13 3.27 3.51 9.20
C ASN A 13 3.44 2.68 10.48
N PRO A 14 2.75 1.53 10.62
CA PRO A 14 2.94 0.62 11.75
C PRO A 14 4.29 -0.11 11.69
N VAL A 15 4.95 -0.16 10.53
CA VAL A 15 6.31 -0.68 10.34
C VAL A 15 7.19 0.39 9.69
N THR A 16 8.48 0.42 10.02
CA THR A 16 9.46 1.24 9.31
C THR A 16 10.71 0.45 8.99
N GLY A 17 11.35 0.81 7.89
CA GLY A 17 12.52 0.09 7.37
C GLY A 17 12.15 -1.01 6.39
N CYS A 18 13.10 -1.35 5.52
CA CYS A 18 12.98 -2.39 4.51
C CYS A 18 14.36 -2.71 3.92
N THR A 19 14.53 -3.90 3.35
CA THR A 19 15.67 -4.27 2.50
C THR A 19 15.30 -4.28 1.01
N LYS A 20 16.30 -4.14 0.14
CA LYS A 20 16.10 -4.03 -1.32
C LYS A 20 15.89 -5.43 -1.92
N VAL A 21 14.83 -5.60 -2.70
CA VAL A 21 14.47 -6.88 -3.34
C VAL A 21 14.39 -6.81 -4.87
N SER A 22 14.51 -5.61 -5.46
CA SER A 22 14.35 -5.41 -6.90
C SER A 22 15.12 -4.17 -7.39
N GLN A 23 15.22 -4.02 -8.72
CA GLN A 23 15.80 -2.82 -9.32
C GLN A 23 15.05 -1.53 -8.99
N GLY A 24 13.73 -1.60 -8.76
CA GLY A 24 12.93 -0.46 -8.32
C GLY A 24 13.32 0.04 -6.92
N CYS A 25 13.95 -0.80 -6.09
CA CYS A 25 14.44 -0.41 -4.77
C CYS A 25 15.78 0.35 -4.81
N LYS A 26 16.49 0.38 -5.96
CA LYS A 26 17.83 0.97 -6.07
C LYS A 26 17.88 2.44 -5.62
N HIS A 27 16.85 3.24 -5.94
CA HIS A 27 16.75 4.67 -5.60
C HIS A 27 15.55 4.97 -4.68
N CYS A 28 15.29 4.05 -3.73
CA CYS A 28 14.17 4.10 -2.81
C CYS A 28 14.01 5.47 -2.12
N TYR A 29 12.83 6.09 -2.30
CA TYR A 29 12.55 7.38 -1.67
C TYR A 29 12.50 7.28 -0.14
N ALA A 30 11.99 6.16 0.40
CA ALA A 30 11.81 5.96 1.83
C ALA A 30 13.18 5.86 2.53
N GLU A 31 14.11 5.09 1.96
CA GLU A 31 15.50 5.01 2.42
C GLU A 31 16.17 6.40 2.39
N ARG A 32 16.01 7.15 1.29
CA ARG A 32 16.55 8.51 1.17
C ARG A 32 15.95 9.46 2.21
N ILE A 33 14.64 9.39 2.47
CA ILE A 33 14.00 10.19 3.52
C ILE A 33 14.53 9.78 4.89
N ALA A 34 14.70 8.48 5.13
CA ALA A 34 15.16 7.97 6.41
C ALA A 34 16.60 8.40 6.74
N ASN A 35 17.45 8.47 5.72
CA ASN A 35 18.84 8.91 5.84
C ASN A 35 18.99 10.44 5.93
N ARG A 36 17.92 11.23 5.79
CA ARG A 36 18.00 12.68 6.03
C ARG A 36 18.13 12.94 7.53
N LYS A 37 19.15 13.71 7.91
CA LYS A 37 19.25 14.29 9.26
C LYS A 37 18.10 15.28 9.44
N LEU A 38 17.02 14.85 10.06
CA LEU A 38 15.91 15.72 10.45
C LEU A 38 16.12 16.19 11.89
N PRO A 39 15.92 17.49 12.20
CA PRO A 39 15.95 17.95 13.58
C PRO A 39 14.82 17.29 14.37
N LYS A 40 15.19 16.42 15.33
CA LYS A 40 14.35 15.61 16.24
C LYS A 40 13.29 14.73 15.55
N GLY A 41 13.37 13.42 15.77
CA GLY A 41 12.31 12.45 15.37
C GLY A 41 12.38 11.95 13.92
N GLY A 42 13.48 12.18 13.20
CA GLY A 42 13.74 11.51 11.93
C GLY A 42 14.00 10.01 12.09
N PHE A 43 13.87 9.24 11.02
CA PHE A 43 14.22 7.80 11.00
C PHE A 43 15.74 7.56 11.12
N SER A 44 16.55 8.62 11.23
CA SER A 44 18.01 8.61 11.16
C SER A 44 18.70 8.05 12.40
N SER A 45 17.97 7.60 13.42
CA SER A 45 18.56 7.00 14.63
C SER A 45 19.07 5.57 14.38
N ARG A 46 18.73 4.98 13.24
CA ARG A 46 19.10 3.61 12.86
C ARG A 46 19.16 3.46 11.33
N PRO A 47 19.88 2.45 10.80
CA PRO A 47 19.86 2.15 9.37
C PRO A 47 18.43 1.83 8.87
N PHE A 48 18.10 2.24 7.65
CA PHE A 48 16.78 1.92 7.06
C PHE A 48 16.56 0.42 6.85
N THR A 49 17.64 -0.35 6.70
CA THR A 49 17.59 -1.82 6.58
C THR A 49 17.21 -2.51 7.88
N GLU A 50 17.31 -1.83 9.02
CA GLU A 50 16.80 -2.36 10.27
C GLU A 50 15.27 -2.23 10.25
N VAL A 51 14.53 -3.33 10.19
CA VAL A 51 13.05 -3.27 10.19
C VAL A 51 12.53 -3.19 11.62
N ARG A 52 11.49 -2.37 11.83
CA ARG A 52 10.88 -2.20 13.16
C ARG A 52 9.38 -2.05 13.08
N ALA A 53 8.70 -2.89 13.85
CA ALA A 53 7.31 -2.72 14.21
C ALA A 53 7.15 -1.62 15.27
N HIS A 54 6.08 -0.83 15.16
CA HIS A 54 5.75 0.29 16.05
C HIS A 54 4.39 0.04 16.71
N PRO A 55 4.32 -0.76 17.79
CA PRO A 55 3.08 -1.05 18.49
C PRO A 55 2.31 0.19 18.94
N GLU A 56 3.03 1.27 19.28
CA GLU A 56 2.44 2.54 19.69
C GLU A 56 1.67 3.26 18.57
N ARG A 57 1.87 2.85 17.31
CA ARG A 57 1.20 3.42 16.13
C ARG A 57 0.03 2.57 15.64
N LEU A 58 -0.15 1.37 16.17
CA LEU A 58 -1.15 0.41 15.68
C LEU A 58 -2.56 1.00 15.68
N PHE A 59 -2.98 1.59 16.79
CA PHE A 59 -4.38 2.01 16.97
C PHE A 59 -4.71 3.40 16.41
N ILE A 60 -3.77 4.06 15.73
CA ILE A 60 -3.99 5.39 15.16
C ILE A 60 -5.26 5.45 14.28
N PRO A 61 -5.51 4.50 13.34
CA PRO A 61 -6.71 4.55 12.51
C PRO A 61 -8.03 4.49 13.28
N LEU A 62 -8.05 3.82 14.45
CA LEU A 62 -9.26 3.74 15.29
C LEU A 62 -9.73 5.11 15.78
N HIS A 63 -8.89 6.14 15.75
CA HIS A 63 -9.23 7.48 16.20
C HIS A 63 -9.80 8.37 15.08
N TRP A 64 -9.77 7.90 13.82
CA TRP A 64 -10.23 8.68 12.68
C TRP A 64 -11.74 8.51 12.44
N ARG A 65 -12.49 9.59 12.66
CA ARG A 65 -13.96 9.58 12.54
C ARG A 65 -14.47 9.68 11.10
N LYS A 66 -13.79 10.44 10.25
CA LYS A 66 -14.19 10.65 8.84
C LYS A 66 -13.60 9.53 7.96
N PRO A 67 -14.32 9.03 6.94
CA PRO A 67 -13.76 8.14 5.94
C PRO A 67 -12.46 8.69 5.33
N ARG A 68 -11.51 7.79 5.05
CA ARG A 68 -10.17 8.12 4.54
C ARG A 68 -9.71 6.98 3.64
N VAL A 69 -8.95 7.33 2.60
CA VAL A 69 -8.07 6.41 1.87
C VAL A 69 -6.70 6.43 2.52
N VAL A 70 -6.24 5.29 3.02
CA VAL A 70 -5.07 5.16 3.89
C VAL A 70 -3.97 4.41 3.14
N PHE A 71 -2.84 5.06 2.88
CA PHE A 71 -1.64 4.36 2.44
C PHE A 71 -1.03 3.63 3.65
N VAL A 72 -1.01 2.29 3.60
CA VAL A 72 -0.41 1.48 4.64
C VAL A 72 1.08 1.33 4.34
N ASN A 73 1.90 1.79 5.28
CA ASN A 73 3.33 1.55 5.35
C ASN A 73 4.20 2.19 4.25
N SER A 74 4.04 3.51 4.01
CA SER A 74 4.88 4.25 3.04
C SER A 74 6.36 4.39 3.42
N MET A 75 6.78 3.92 4.59
CA MET A 75 8.16 4.00 5.09
C MET A 75 8.76 2.63 5.41
N GLY A 76 8.23 1.57 4.81
CA GLY A 76 8.72 0.19 4.94
C GLY A 76 7.92 -0.76 4.04
N ASP A 77 7.95 -2.06 4.34
CA ASP A 77 7.06 -3.07 3.74
C ASP A 77 6.41 -3.88 4.87
N LEU A 78 5.08 -3.98 4.88
CA LEU A 78 4.35 -4.69 5.94
C LEU A 78 4.67 -6.19 5.94
N PHE A 79 5.03 -6.74 4.78
CA PHE A 79 5.33 -8.16 4.58
C PHE A 79 6.83 -8.43 4.51
N HIS A 80 7.66 -7.58 5.12
CA HIS A 80 9.06 -7.89 5.32
C HIS A 80 9.22 -9.10 6.25
N GLU A 81 10.22 -9.95 6.00
CA GLU A 81 10.54 -11.18 6.74
C GLU A 81 10.68 -10.93 8.25
N ASP A 82 11.32 -9.82 8.62
CA ASP A 82 11.50 -9.38 10.01
C ASP A 82 10.22 -8.85 10.69
N VAL A 83 9.10 -8.72 9.97
CA VAL A 83 7.81 -8.36 10.59
C VAL A 83 7.11 -9.64 11.04
N PRO A 84 6.92 -9.85 12.36
CA PRO A 84 6.28 -11.07 12.85
C PRO A 84 4.82 -11.16 12.39
N ASP A 85 4.36 -12.37 12.07
CA ASP A 85 2.96 -12.64 11.70
C ASP A 85 1.97 -12.04 12.70
N GLY A 86 2.22 -12.22 14.00
CA GLY A 86 1.35 -11.68 15.05
C GLY A 86 1.26 -10.15 15.05
N PHE A 87 2.27 -9.44 14.54
CA PHE A 87 2.17 -7.99 14.36
C PHE A 87 1.33 -7.64 13.13
N ILE A 88 1.51 -8.37 12.01
CA ILE A 88 0.68 -8.21 10.81
C ILE A 88 -0.80 -8.51 11.16
N ASP A 89 -1.07 -9.51 12.00
CA ASP A 89 -2.40 -9.83 12.49
C ASP A 89 -3.06 -8.62 13.15
N ARG A 90 -2.34 -7.95 14.06
CA ARG A 90 -2.83 -6.74 14.74
C ARG A 90 -3.06 -5.57 13.79
N VAL A 91 -2.27 -5.45 12.71
CA VAL A 91 -2.50 -4.46 11.66
C VAL A 91 -3.82 -4.77 10.93
N PHE A 92 -4.07 -6.02 10.56
CA PHE A 92 -5.34 -6.45 9.95
C PHE A 92 -6.54 -6.30 10.88
N VAL A 93 -6.37 -6.53 12.19
CA VAL A 93 -7.40 -6.26 13.21
C VAL A 93 -7.84 -4.79 13.19
N VAL A 94 -6.90 -3.86 13.10
CA VAL A 94 -7.22 -2.43 13.03
C VAL A 94 -7.93 -2.06 11.72
N MET A 95 -7.54 -2.67 10.60
CA MET A 95 -8.21 -2.48 9.31
C MET A 95 -9.65 -3.01 9.35
N ALA A 96 -9.87 -4.19 9.95
CA ALA A 96 -11.18 -4.80 10.15
C ALA A 96 -12.07 -3.98 11.12
N ALA A 97 -11.46 -3.40 12.16
CA ALA A 97 -12.13 -2.54 13.12
C ALA A 97 -12.45 -1.13 12.59
N SER A 98 -11.95 -0.78 11.41
CA SER A 98 -12.11 0.54 10.78
C SER A 98 -12.78 0.45 9.39
N PRO A 99 -13.99 -0.13 9.27
CA PRO A 99 -14.62 -0.39 7.97
C PRO A 99 -14.95 0.89 7.18
N GLN A 100 -15.00 2.05 7.84
CA GLN A 100 -15.19 3.35 7.20
C GLN A 100 -13.96 3.85 6.42
N HIS A 101 -12.80 3.20 6.54
CA HIS A 101 -11.57 3.55 5.81
C HIS A 101 -11.27 2.53 4.73
N THR A 102 -10.70 2.99 3.62
CA THR A 102 -10.10 2.12 2.60
C THR A 102 -8.59 2.06 2.83
N PHE A 103 -8.01 0.87 2.93
CA PHE A 103 -6.59 0.66 3.18
C PHE A 103 -5.89 0.15 1.91
N LEU A 104 -4.91 0.91 1.44
CA LEU A 104 -4.06 0.56 0.30
C LEU A 104 -2.79 -0.10 0.84
N VAL A 105 -2.63 -1.41 0.64
CA VAL A 105 -1.50 -2.18 1.14
C VAL A 105 -0.56 -2.53 -0.01
N PHE A 106 0.54 -1.79 -0.10
CA PHE A 106 1.57 -2.00 -1.12
C PHE A 106 2.65 -2.96 -0.61
N SER A 107 3.11 -3.86 -1.47
CA SER A 107 4.28 -4.70 -1.19
C SER A 107 4.96 -5.17 -2.46
N LYS A 108 6.28 -5.36 -2.40
CA LYS A 108 7.06 -6.11 -3.42
C LYS A 108 7.28 -7.56 -3.02
N ARG A 109 6.92 -7.95 -1.80
CA ARG A 109 7.15 -9.28 -1.21
C ARG A 109 5.93 -10.17 -1.43
N GLY A 110 5.65 -10.42 -2.71
CA GLY A 110 4.43 -11.08 -3.17
C GLY A 110 4.17 -12.43 -2.52
N GLU A 111 5.18 -13.29 -2.47
CA GLU A 111 5.09 -14.64 -1.89
C GLU A 111 4.77 -14.60 -0.39
N ARG A 112 5.46 -13.73 0.36
CA ARG A 112 5.26 -13.58 1.80
C ARG A 112 3.84 -13.10 2.11
N ARG A 113 3.35 -12.11 1.35
CA ARG A 113 1.96 -11.64 1.44
C ARG A 113 0.97 -12.76 1.12
N GLN A 114 1.18 -13.47 0.01
CA GLN A 114 0.28 -14.53 -0.45
C GLN A 114 0.19 -15.64 0.61
N SER A 115 1.32 -16.09 1.13
CA SER A 115 1.41 -17.12 2.18
C SER A 115 0.69 -16.68 3.45
N TYR A 116 0.95 -15.46 3.92
CA TYR A 116 0.27 -14.88 5.08
C TYR A 116 -1.25 -14.83 4.90
N CYS A 117 -1.72 -14.29 3.77
CA CYS A 117 -3.15 -14.08 3.52
C CYS A 117 -3.91 -15.39 3.23
N SER A 118 -3.22 -16.43 2.77
CA SER A 118 -3.81 -17.73 2.44
C SER A 118 -3.78 -18.73 3.60
N THR A 119 -3.23 -18.35 4.76
CA THR A 119 -3.21 -19.21 5.95
C THR A 119 -4.67 -19.55 6.37
N PRO A 120 -5.08 -20.83 6.42
CA PRO A 120 -6.50 -21.20 6.59
C PRO A 120 -7.18 -20.64 7.83
N PHE A 121 -6.45 -20.56 8.95
CA PHE A 121 -6.98 -20.05 10.22
C PHE A 121 -6.93 -18.52 10.34
N ARG A 122 -6.38 -17.80 9.35
CA ARG A 122 -6.23 -16.34 9.40
C ARG A 122 -7.55 -15.61 9.68
N PRO A 123 -8.68 -15.91 9.02
CA PRO A 123 -9.95 -15.23 9.29
C PRO A 123 -10.37 -15.37 10.76
N THR A 124 -10.23 -16.58 11.31
CA THR A 124 -10.56 -16.89 12.70
C THR A 124 -9.61 -16.21 13.68
N THR A 125 -8.30 -16.19 13.39
CA THR A 125 -7.29 -15.48 14.20
C THR A 125 -7.60 -13.99 14.26
N ILE A 126 -7.85 -13.35 13.12
CA ILE A 126 -8.21 -11.91 13.07
C ILE A 126 -9.50 -11.66 13.84
N ALA A 127 -10.54 -12.47 13.66
CA ALA A 127 -11.80 -12.32 14.39
C ALA A 127 -11.63 -12.47 15.91
N ALA A 128 -10.85 -13.46 16.36
CA ALA A 128 -10.56 -13.67 17.77
C ALA A 128 -9.77 -12.50 18.38
N LEU A 129 -8.73 -12.04 17.68
CA LEU A 129 -7.91 -10.90 18.11
C LEU A 129 -8.68 -9.58 18.09
N CYS A 130 -9.56 -9.36 17.12
CA CYS A 130 -10.45 -8.19 17.12
C CYS A 130 -11.23 -8.09 18.43
N ASN A 131 -11.84 -9.19 18.88
CA ASN A 131 -12.59 -9.19 20.14
C ASN A 131 -11.71 -8.88 21.35
N PHE A 132 -10.50 -9.45 21.42
CA PHE A 132 -9.58 -9.28 22.54
C PHE A 132 -8.93 -7.89 22.58
N GLU A 133 -8.32 -7.46 21.47
CA GLU A 133 -7.59 -6.18 21.38
C GLU A 133 -8.54 -5.00 21.55
N LEU A 134 -9.74 -5.06 20.97
CA LEU A 134 -10.74 -4.00 21.13
C LEU A 134 -11.26 -3.95 22.58
N ALA A 135 -11.43 -5.10 23.25
CA ALA A 135 -11.80 -5.12 24.66
C ALA A 135 -10.71 -4.50 25.55
N LEU A 136 -9.43 -4.85 25.33
CA LEU A 136 -8.31 -4.25 26.05
C LEU A 136 -8.21 -2.74 25.80
N GLN A 137 -8.36 -2.31 24.55
CA GLN A 137 -8.39 -0.90 24.23
C GLN A 137 -9.57 -0.21 24.93
N ALA A 138 -10.75 -0.83 25.05
CA ALA A 138 -11.93 -0.19 25.65
C ALA A 138 -11.77 0.06 27.15
N SER A 139 -10.91 -0.73 27.80
CA SER A 139 -10.55 -0.57 29.21
C SER A 139 -9.43 0.46 29.43
N HIS A 140 -8.80 0.99 28.37
CA HIS A 140 -7.77 2.02 28.51
C HIS A 140 -8.42 3.40 28.81
N PRO A 141 -7.91 4.19 29.77
CA PRO A 141 -8.52 5.48 30.14
C PRO A 141 -8.57 6.49 28.99
N ASP A 142 -7.58 6.47 28.09
CA ASP A 142 -7.53 7.31 26.88
C ASP A 142 -8.23 6.70 25.65
N SER A 143 -8.98 5.61 25.84
CA SER A 143 -9.58 4.89 24.74
C SER A 143 -10.62 5.72 24.00
N PRO A 144 -10.56 5.81 22.66
CA PRO A 144 -11.60 6.46 21.91
C PRO A 144 -12.92 5.74 22.16
N ARG A 145 -13.96 6.49 22.58
CA ARG A 145 -15.36 6.05 22.80
C ARG A 145 -16.00 5.27 21.61
N LEU A 146 -15.27 5.09 20.50
CA LEU A 146 -15.67 4.38 19.29
C LEU A 146 -15.88 2.87 19.52
N LEU A 147 -15.28 2.27 20.54
CA LEU A 147 -15.42 0.85 20.86
C LEU A 147 -16.84 0.44 21.25
N GLY A 148 -17.68 1.39 21.67
CA GLY A 148 -19.10 1.13 21.96
C GLY A 148 -19.93 0.73 20.74
N LYS A 149 -19.48 1.02 19.50
CA LYS A 149 -20.19 0.65 18.26
C LYS A 149 -19.80 -0.72 17.69
N TYR A 150 -18.64 -1.27 18.06
CA TYR A 150 -18.16 -2.56 17.54
C TYR A 150 -18.68 -3.77 18.33
N LYS A 151 -19.77 -3.59 19.10
CA LYS A 151 -20.44 -4.68 19.82
C LYS A 151 -20.70 -5.85 18.86
N ARG A 152 -19.93 -6.92 19.04
CA ARG A 152 -20.19 -8.30 18.57
C ARG A 152 -20.29 -8.45 17.05
N GLN A 153 -19.20 -8.22 16.32
CA GLN A 153 -19.05 -8.93 15.04
C GLN A 153 -18.50 -10.32 15.36
N GLY A 154 -19.39 -11.31 15.55
CA GLY A 154 -19.02 -12.72 15.66
C GLY A 154 -18.41 -13.30 14.37
N PHE A 155 -18.06 -12.44 13.41
CA PHE A 155 -17.55 -12.77 12.09
C PHE A 155 -16.75 -11.58 11.53
N VAL A 156 -15.52 -11.81 11.08
CA VAL A 156 -14.74 -10.86 10.29
C VAL A 156 -14.69 -11.38 8.86
N PRO A 157 -15.16 -10.62 7.85
CA PRO A 157 -15.10 -11.06 6.47
C PRO A 157 -13.64 -11.23 6.03
N TRP A 158 -13.34 -12.31 5.32
CA TRP A 158 -12.03 -12.53 4.73
C TRP A 158 -12.17 -12.95 3.26
N PRO A 159 -11.47 -12.26 2.34
CA PRO A 159 -10.62 -11.08 2.54
C PRO A 159 -11.40 -9.84 3.03
N LEU A 160 -10.71 -8.90 3.69
CA LEU A 160 -11.34 -7.67 4.18
C LEU A 160 -11.84 -6.79 3.02
N PRO A 161 -13.14 -6.42 2.97
CA PRO A 161 -13.72 -5.65 1.85
C PRO A 161 -13.11 -4.26 1.65
N ASN A 162 -12.55 -3.70 2.71
CA ASN A 162 -11.95 -2.36 2.72
C ASN A 162 -10.42 -2.37 2.55
N VAL A 163 -9.83 -3.51 2.23
CA VAL A 163 -8.39 -3.66 1.98
C VAL A 163 -8.11 -3.94 0.51
N VAL A 164 -7.22 -3.13 -0.06
CA VAL A 164 -6.73 -3.25 -1.43
C VAL A 164 -5.32 -3.80 -1.38
N GLN A 165 -5.12 -5.00 -1.92
CA GLN A 165 -3.80 -5.61 -2.00
C GLN A 165 -3.12 -5.15 -3.28
N ILE A 166 -2.01 -4.43 -3.15
CA ILE A 166 -1.32 -3.81 -4.27
C ILE A 166 0.09 -4.37 -4.38
N VAL A 167 0.46 -4.80 -5.57
CA VAL A 167 1.84 -5.24 -5.86
C VAL A 167 2.55 -4.17 -6.66
N SER A 168 3.78 -3.84 -6.25
CA SER A 168 4.63 -2.99 -7.07
C SER A 168 5.45 -3.82 -8.05
N VAL A 169 5.49 -3.37 -9.29
CA VAL A 169 6.22 -3.95 -10.42
C VAL A 169 6.93 -2.83 -11.15
N GLU A 170 8.01 -3.15 -11.85
CA GLU A 170 8.91 -2.16 -12.44
C GLU A 170 8.97 -2.23 -13.97
N ASP A 171 8.73 -3.41 -14.53
CA ASP A 171 8.94 -3.81 -15.91
C ASP A 171 8.15 -5.12 -16.20
N GLN A 172 8.21 -5.62 -17.44
CA GLN A 172 7.53 -6.86 -17.85
C GLN A 172 7.94 -8.06 -16.97
N GLU A 173 9.23 -8.23 -16.67
CA GLU A 173 9.74 -9.38 -15.91
C GLU A 173 9.09 -9.45 -14.52
N THR A 174 9.13 -8.33 -13.79
CA THR A 174 8.54 -8.25 -12.44
C THR A 174 7.01 -8.28 -12.45
N LEU A 175 6.38 -7.88 -13.56
CA LEU A 175 4.95 -8.04 -13.77
C LEU A 175 4.57 -9.51 -13.90
N ASP A 176 5.26 -10.25 -14.77
CA ASP A 176 5.04 -11.66 -15.02
C ASP A 176 5.34 -12.52 -13.78
N GLU A 177 6.33 -12.11 -12.99
CA GLU A 177 6.64 -12.74 -11.71
C GLU A 177 5.53 -12.50 -10.67
N ARG A 178 5.14 -11.24 -10.43
CA ARG A 178 4.42 -10.87 -9.20
C ARG A 178 2.91 -10.78 -9.34
N VAL A 179 2.39 -10.48 -10.53
CA VAL A 179 0.94 -10.38 -10.77
C VAL A 179 0.25 -11.74 -10.61
N PRO A 180 0.79 -12.87 -11.11
CA PRO A 180 0.21 -14.19 -10.85
C PRO A 180 0.10 -14.52 -9.35
N ILE A 181 1.10 -14.15 -8.55
CA ILE A 181 1.07 -14.34 -7.09
C ILE A 181 -0.01 -13.47 -6.44
N LEU A 182 -0.20 -12.23 -6.91
CA LEU A 182 -1.28 -11.36 -6.44
C LEU A 182 -2.67 -11.96 -6.74
N ARG A 183 -2.86 -12.57 -7.92
CA ARG A 183 -4.12 -13.26 -8.28
C ARG A 183 -4.46 -14.38 -7.29
N GLN A 184 -3.45 -15.12 -6.83
CA GLN A 184 -3.59 -16.20 -5.86
C GLN A 184 -3.74 -15.69 -4.41
N THR A 185 -3.48 -14.42 -4.13
CA THR A 185 -3.63 -13.83 -2.80
C THR A 185 -5.11 -13.57 -2.50
N PRO A 186 -5.67 -14.02 -1.36
CA PRO A 186 -7.00 -13.60 -0.91
C PRO A 186 -7.08 -12.08 -0.76
N ALA A 187 -7.89 -11.44 -1.60
CA ALA A 187 -8.04 -9.99 -1.64
C ALA A 187 -9.43 -9.61 -2.16
N ALA A 188 -10.07 -8.63 -1.53
CA ALA A 188 -11.31 -8.05 -2.04
C ALA A 188 -11.06 -7.25 -3.32
N MET A 189 -9.87 -6.62 -3.41
CA MET A 189 -9.34 -5.99 -4.60
C MET A 189 -7.85 -6.22 -4.76
N ARG A 190 -7.44 -6.23 -6.03
CA ARG A 190 -6.05 -6.38 -6.45
C ARG A 190 -5.66 -5.17 -7.27
N GLY A 191 -4.58 -4.50 -6.87
CA GLY A 191 -4.00 -3.38 -7.61
C GLY A 191 -2.59 -3.69 -8.10
N VAL A 192 -2.21 -3.06 -9.19
CA VAL A 192 -0.84 -3.06 -9.71
C VAL A 192 -0.29 -1.64 -9.62
N SER A 193 0.94 -1.53 -9.13
CA SER A 193 1.66 -0.26 -9.03
C SER A 193 2.93 -0.34 -9.86
N LEU A 194 2.91 0.29 -11.02
CA LEU A 194 4.06 0.52 -11.88
C LEU A 194 4.89 1.68 -11.33
N GLU A 195 5.44 1.49 -10.12
CA GLU A 195 6.11 2.53 -9.35
C GLU A 195 7.35 2.01 -8.57
N PRO A 196 8.56 2.44 -8.97
CA PRO A 196 8.84 3.15 -10.23
C PRO A 196 8.71 2.22 -11.43
N GLN A 197 8.10 2.67 -12.51
CA GLN A 197 8.30 2.00 -13.80
C GLN A 197 9.69 2.37 -14.35
N ILE A 198 10.47 1.35 -14.68
CA ILE A 198 11.85 1.47 -15.17
C ILE A 198 12.08 0.75 -16.51
N GLY A 199 11.06 0.03 -17.00
CA GLY A 199 11.07 -0.63 -18.29
C GLY A 199 9.68 -0.71 -18.90
N ASP A 200 9.62 -1.09 -20.18
CA ASP A 200 8.35 -1.38 -20.84
C ASP A 200 7.71 -2.63 -20.20
N VAL A 201 6.38 -2.62 -20.12
CA VAL A 201 5.57 -3.76 -19.68
C VAL A 201 4.85 -4.44 -20.82
N GLY A 202 5.15 -4.08 -22.07
CA GLY A 202 4.63 -4.75 -23.24
C GLY A 202 3.11 -4.78 -23.23
N ALA A 203 2.54 -5.98 -23.12
CA ALA A 203 1.11 -6.22 -23.03
C ALA A 203 0.72 -6.90 -21.69
N PRO A 204 0.67 -6.18 -20.55
CA PRO A 204 0.24 -6.74 -19.28
C PRO A 204 -1.07 -7.51 -19.38
N ASN A 205 -1.08 -8.75 -18.87
CA ASN A 205 -2.34 -9.40 -18.55
C ASN A 205 -2.95 -8.70 -17.32
N LEU A 206 -4.07 -8.01 -17.53
CA LEU A 206 -4.80 -7.27 -16.48
C LEU A 206 -5.99 -8.05 -15.88
N ASP A 207 -6.16 -9.32 -16.22
CA ASP A 207 -7.26 -10.14 -15.68
C ASP A 207 -7.21 -10.19 -14.16
N GLY A 208 -8.36 -9.92 -13.53
CA GLY A 208 -8.50 -9.90 -12.07
C GLY A 208 -7.81 -8.72 -11.37
N ILE A 209 -7.30 -7.74 -12.12
CA ILE A 209 -6.77 -6.47 -11.58
C ILE A 209 -7.86 -5.42 -11.60
N SER A 210 -8.04 -4.76 -10.46
CA SER A 210 -9.10 -3.78 -10.23
C SER A 210 -8.61 -2.33 -10.29
N TRP A 211 -7.29 -2.11 -10.28
CA TRP A 211 -6.72 -0.77 -10.31
C TRP A 211 -5.25 -0.83 -10.77
N LEU A 212 -4.86 0.11 -11.62
CA LEU A 212 -3.46 0.30 -11.98
C LEU A 212 -3.03 1.73 -11.71
N VAL A 213 -1.94 1.88 -10.96
CA VAL A 213 -1.26 3.16 -10.75
C VAL A 213 0.11 3.14 -11.40
N GLN A 214 0.47 4.20 -12.11
CA GLN A 214 1.73 4.30 -12.85
C GLN A 214 2.48 5.57 -12.45
N GLY A 215 3.81 5.46 -12.34
CA GLY A 215 4.64 6.63 -12.19
C GLY A 215 6.14 6.39 -12.38
N CYS A 216 6.83 7.45 -12.78
CA CYS A 216 8.29 7.43 -12.92
C CYS A 216 9.00 7.34 -11.56
N GLU A 217 10.30 7.06 -11.58
CA GLU A 217 11.13 7.10 -10.39
C GLU A 217 11.28 8.51 -9.81
N SER A 218 11.39 8.58 -8.48
CA SER A 218 11.52 9.83 -7.72
C SER A 218 12.96 10.10 -7.30
N GLY A 219 13.33 11.37 -7.18
CA GLY A 219 14.60 11.80 -6.57
C GLY A 219 15.68 12.19 -7.58
N PRO A 220 16.88 12.53 -7.09
CA PRO A 220 17.95 13.08 -7.93
C PRO A 220 18.55 12.05 -8.88
N GLN A 221 18.54 10.76 -8.50
CA GLN A 221 19.08 9.65 -9.30
C GLN A 221 18.00 8.92 -10.11
N LYS A 222 16.84 9.54 -10.34
CA LYS A 222 15.75 8.91 -11.09
C LYS A 222 16.21 8.49 -12.49
N ARG A 223 15.85 7.27 -12.90
CA ARG A 223 16.04 6.78 -14.27
C ARG A 223 15.21 7.58 -15.28
N LEU A 224 15.58 7.47 -16.56
CA LEU A 224 14.86 8.10 -17.67
C LEU A 224 13.42 7.58 -17.74
N TRP A 225 12.52 8.48 -18.10
CA TRP A 225 11.11 8.21 -18.24
C TRP A 225 10.72 8.23 -19.71
N ASP A 226 9.97 7.23 -20.15
CA ASP A 226 9.40 7.17 -21.49
C ASP A 226 7.89 7.42 -21.46
N TRP A 227 7.44 8.42 -22.22
CA TRP A 227 6.02 8.74 -22.35
C TRP A 227 5.24 7.71 -23.17
N GLY A 228 5.91 6.94 -24.03
CA GLY A 228 5.34 5.79 -24.73
C GLY A 228 4.83 4.72 -23.77
N TRP A 229 5.53 4.49 -22.66
CA TRP A 229 5.07 3.55 -21.61
C TRP A 229 3.75 4.01 -20.98
N ALA A 230 3.58 5.31 -20.74
CA ALA A 230 2.32 5.84 -20.21
C ALA A 230 1.15 5.69 -21.18
N ARG A 231 1.37 5.98 -22.46
CA ARG A 231 0.33 5.79 -23.50
C ARG A 231 -0.07 4.33 -23.62
N SER A 232 0.92 3.44 -23.72
CA SER A 232 0.70 2.00 -23.82
C SER A 232 -0.09 1.46 -22.64
N VAL A 233 0.35 1.74 -21.40
CA VAL A 233 -0.33 1.27 -20.19
C VAL A 233 -1.74 1.84 -20.06
N ARG A 234 -1.94 3.13 -20.35
CA ARG A 234 -3.26 3.75 -20.39
C ARG A 234 -4.19 3.03 -21.36
N ASP A 235 -3.78 2.86 -22.60
CA ASP A 235 -4.62 2.30 -23.67
C ASP A 235 -5.04 0.87 -23.33
N GLN A 236 -4.13 0.10 -22.72
CA GLN A 236 -4.41 -1.25 -22.25
C GLN A 236 -5.36 -1.28 -21.05
N CYS A 237 -5.21 -0.37 -20.09
CA CYS A 237 -6.16 -0.24 -18.99
C CYS A 237 -7.56 0.14 -19.51
N VAL A 238 -7.64 1.06 -20.47
CA VAL A 238 -8.91 1.45 -21.11
C VAL A 238 -9.55 0.26 -21.82
N ALA A 239 -8.78 -0.49 -22.61
CA ALA A 239 -9.25 -1.68 -23.30
C ALA A 239 -9.77 -2.77 -22.33
N ALA A 240 -9.05 -2.98 -21.21
CA ALA A 240 -9.41 -3.94 -20.17
C ALA A 240 -10.48 -3.43 -19.18
N ARG A 241 -10.91 -2.16 -19.30
CA ARG A 241 -11.80 -1.48 -18.34
C ARG A 241 -11.26 -1.48 -16.90
N VAL A 242 -9.96 -1.36 -16.75
CA VAL A 242 -9.28 -1.21 -15.46
C VAL A 242 -9.07 0.28 -15.19
N PRO A 243 -9.53 0.81 -14.03
CA PRO A 243 -9.24 2.19 -13.63
C PRO A 243 -7.74 2.48 -13.64
N TYR A 244 -7.35 3.52 -14.38
CA TYR A 244 -5.97 3.94 -14.56
C TYR A 244 -5.66 5.26 -13.85
N TYR A 245 -4.61 5.25 -13.02
CA TYR A 245 -4.13 6.41 -12.27
C TYR A 245 -2.69 6.75 -12.65
N PHE A 246 -2.51 7.87 -13.36
CA PHE A 246 -1.20 8.38 -13.75
C PHE A 246 -0.66 9.34 -12.71
N LYS A 247 0.10 8.81 -11.76
CA LYS A 247 0.49 9.54 -10.56
C LYS A 247 1.57 10.58 -10.83
N GLN A 248 2.63 10.22 -11.56
CA GLN A 248 3.76 11.12 -11.76
C GLN A 248 4.63 10.74 -12.96
N ALA A 249 5.23 11.75 -13.60
CA ALA A 249 6.19 11.57 -14.69
C ALA A 249 7.31 12.59 -14.64
N THR A 250 8.37 12.36 -15.41
CA THR A 250 9.41 13.38 -15.62
C THR A 250 9.01 14.29 -16.79
N VAL A 251 8.75 15.56 -16.48
CA VAL A 251 8.48 16.64 -17.45
C VAL A 251 9.64 17.63 -17.36
N ASN A 252 10.34 17.87 -18.48
CA ASN A 252 11.49 18.79 -18.54
C ASN A 252 12.52 18.55 -17.41
N GLY A 253 12.84 17.28 -17.15
CA GLY A 253 13.80 16.87 -16.12
C GLY A 253 13.29 16.92 -14.67
N LYS A 254 12.06 17.40 -14.43
CA LYS A 254 11.45 17.49 -13.09
C LYS A 254 10.35 16.44 -12.93
N VAL A 255 10.22 15.87 -11.73
CA VAL A 255 9.08 14.99 -11.42
C VAL A 255 7.86 15.87 -11.18
N VAL A 256 6.83 15.67 -11.99
CA VAL A 256 5.54 16.35 -11.88
C VAL A 256 4.51 15.33 -11.41
N LEU A 257 3.74 15.70 -10.39
CA LEU A 257 2.58 14.92 -9.93
C LEU A 257 1.39 15.22 -10.84
N LEU A 258 0.62 14.19 -11.15
CA LEU A 258 -0.58 14.27 -11.98
C LEU A 258 -0.37 15.04 -13.29
N PRO A 259 0.68 14.74 -14.07
CA PRO A 259 0.89 15.42 -15.34
C PRO A 259 -0.20 15.02 -16.33
N GLU A 260 -0.47 15.91 -17.29
CA GLU A 260 -1.34 15.57 -18.41
C GLU A 260 -0.67 14.51 -19.31
N LEU A 261 -1.47 13.54 -19.73
CA LEU A 261 -1.13 12.56 -20.76
C LEU A 261 -2.11 12.73 -21.90
N ASP A 262 -1.60 13.29 -23.00
CA ASP A 262 -2.37 13.67 -24.20
C ASP A 262 -3.54 14.63 -23.87
N GLY A 263 -3.22 15.70 -23.12
CA GLY A 263 -4.14 16.81 -22.82
C GLY A 263 -5.13 16.57 -21.69
N LYS A 264 -4.95 15.50 -20.90
CA LYS A 264 -5.86 15.13 -19.80
C LYS A 264 -5.12 14.51 -18.62
N THR A 265 -5.58 14.76 -17.40
CA THR A 265 -5.14 14.02 -16.20
C THR A 265 -5.89 12.69 -16.05
N TRP A 266 -5.16 11.66 -15.60
CA TRP A 266 -5.71 10.32 -15.43
C TRP A 266 -5.68 9.95 -13.95
N GLU A 267 -6.83 10.07 -13.29
CA GLU A 267 -6.94 9.97 -11.83
C GLU A 267 -8.01 8.95 -11.42
N GLN A 268 -8.28 7.96 -12.26
CA GLN A 268 -9.36 7.01 -12.03
C GLN A 268 -9.02 6.12 -10.84
N THR A 269 -10.00 5.95 -9.95
CA THR A 269 -9.95 4.95 -8.88
C THR A 269 -11.17 4.04 -8.98
N PRO A 270 -11.18 2.86 -8.32
CA PRO A 270 -12.28 1.91 -8.41
C PRO A 270 -13.60 2.46 -7.85
N TRP A 271 -13.73 2.56 -6.53
CA TRP A 271 -15.01 2.95 -5.90
C TRP A 271 -14.87 3.87 -4.69
N TRP A 272 -13.68 4.00 -4.12
CA TRP A 272 -13.48 4.82 -2.93
C TRP A 272 -13.39 6.32 -3.26
N ARG A 273 -13.17 6.68 -4.52
CA ARG A 273 -13.29 8.03 -5.08
C ARG A 273 -13.93 7.93 -6.48
N PRO A 274 -15.25 8.13 -6.60
CA PRO A 274 -15.92 8.20 -7.90
C PRO A 274 -15.43 9.39 -8.74
#